data_AF-A0A382MH40-F1
#
_entry.id   AF-A0A382MH40-F1
#
_cell.length_a   1.000
_cell.length_b   1.000
_cell.length_c   1.000
_cell.angle_alpha   90.00
_cell.angle_beta   90.00
_cell.angle_gamma   90.00
#
_symmetry.space_group_name_H-M   'P 1'
#
loop_
_entity.id
_entity.type
_entity.pdbx_description
1 polymer ?
#
loop_
_entity_poly.entity_id
_entity_poly.type
_entity_poly.pdbx_seq_one_letter_code
_entity_poly.pdbx_strand_id
1 'polypeptide(L)' 'MNFSSKLFEPFLLLTSQIYKALVLLRLQGYKNGWLKTHQPETPVISVGNLTAGGTGKTPVVDFLVKEIQNQKKRPA' A
#
# COMPACT_ATOMS: atom_id res chain seq x y z
N MET A 1 -0.20 21.29 -26.80
CA MET A 1 0.65 20.39 -25.98
C MET A 1 0.05 18.97 -26.00
N ASN A 2 0.28 18.14 -27.02
CA ASN A 2 -0.34 16.79 -27.11
C ASN A 2 0.50 15.73 -27.88
N PHE A 3 1.72 16.06 -28.32
CA PHE A 3 2.54 15.13 -29.13
C PHE A 3 3.42 14.20 -28.28
N SER A 4 3.85 14.66 -27.09
CA SER A 4 4.74 13.89 -26.21
C SER A 4 4.02 12.71 -25.54
N SER A 5 2.80 12.88 -25.03
CA SER A 5 2.07 11.82 -24.29
C SER A 5 1.78 10.58 -25.13
N LYS A 6 1.47 10.74 -26.43
CA LYS A 6 1.15 9.61 -27.33
C LYS A 6 2.33 8.66 -27.59
N LEU A 7 3.58 9.14 -27.50
CA LEU A 7 4.77 8.29 -27.60
C LEU A 7 5.09 7.57 -26.29
N PHE A 8 4.86 8.23 -25.15
CA PHE A 8 5.17 7.66 -23.83
C PHE A 8 4.09 6.71 -23.31
N GLU A 9 2.82 6.91 -23.66
CA GLU A 9 1.69 6.06 -23.25
C GLU A 9 1.90 4.55 -23.50
N PRO A 10 2.25 4.08 -24.73
CA PRO A 10 2.42 2.64 -24.96
C PRO A 10 3.57 2.06 -24.15
N PHE A 11 4.64 2.83 -23.94
CA PHE A 11 5.76 2.43 -23.09
C PHE A 11 5.37 2.35 -21.61
N LEU A 12 4.63 3.33 -21.11
CA LEU A 12 4.10 3.32 -19.73
C LEU A 12 3.10 2.17 -19.52
N LEU A 13 2.26 1.87 -20.52
CA LEU A 13 1.33 0.74 -20.44
C LEU A 13 2.07 -0.60 -20.39
N LEU A 14 3.07 -0.80 -21.25
CA LEU A 14 3.88 -2.02 -21.26
C LEU A 14 4.57 -2.23 -19.90
N THR A 15 5.26 -1.19 -19.41
CA THR A 15 5.94 -1.24 -18.11
C THR A 15 4.95 -1.40 -16.95
N SER A 16 3.74 -0.82 -17.03
CA SER A 16 2.67 -1.02 -16.05
C SER A 16 2.16 -2.47 -16.01
N GLN A 17 2.06 -3.16 -17.15
CA GLN A 17 1.65 -4.57 -17.17
C GLN A 17 2.73 -5.47 -16.54
N ILE A 18 4.01 -5.20 -16.83
CA ILE A 18 5.13 -5.92 -16.20
C ILE A 18 5.10 -5.71 -14.69
N TYR A 19 4.96 -4.45 -14.24
CA TYR A 19 4.84 -4.13 -12.82
C TYR A 19 3.66 -4.87 -12.17
N LYS A 20 2.49 -4.87 -12.81
CA LYS A 20 1.29 -5.58 -12.33
C LYS A 20 1.55 -7.08 -12.18
N ALA A 21 2.18 -7.71 -13.17
CA ALA A 21 2.51 -9.14 -13.11
C ALA A 21 3.44 -9.46 -11.92
N LEU A 22 4.48 -8.66 -11.71
CA LEU A 22 5.40 -8.81 -10.58
C LEU A 22 4.71 -8.64 -9.22
N VAL A 23 3.82 -7.65 -9.10
CA VAL A 23 3.03 -7.43 -7.87
C VAL A 23 2.09 -8.61 -7.61
N LEU A 24 1.43 -9.14 -8.64
CA LEU A 24 0.55 -10.31 -8.51
C LEU A 24 1.32 -11.56 -8.07
N LEU A 25 2.50 -11.80 -8.65
CA LEU A 25 3.38 -12.90 -8.24
C LEU A 25 3.80 -12.75 -6.77
N ARG A 26 4.17 -11.54 -6.34
CA ARG A 26 4.51 -11.25 -4.95
C ARG A 26 3.31 -11.52 -4.02
N LEU A 27 2.11 -11.05 -4.38
CA LEU A 27 0.89 -11.28 -3.62
C LEU A 27 0.59 -12.78 -3.50
N GLN A 28 0.74 -13.53 -4.58
CA GLN A 28 0.55 -14.99 -4.55
C GLN A 28 1.60 -15.68 -3.66
N GLY A 29 2.85 -15.21 -3.68
CA GLY A 29 3.89 -15.70 -2.78
C GLY A 29 3.57 -15.50 -1.29
N TYR A 30 2.96 -14.38 -0.91
CA TYR A 30 2.47 -14.18 0.45
C TYR A 30 1.23 -15.04 0.76
N LYS A 31 0.25 -15.11 -0.16
CA LYS A 31 -0.96 -15.93 0.01
C LYS A 31 -0.64 -17.41 0.20
N ASN A 32 0.35 -17.92 -0.54
CA ASN A 32 0.78 -19.32 -0.47
C ASN A 32 1.76 -19.58 0.69
N GLY A 33 2.14 -18.56 1.47
CA GLY A 33 3.11 -18.69 2.57
C GLY A 33 4.56 -18.92 2.12
N TRP A 34 4.88 -18.73 0.83
CA TRP A 34 6.25 -18.86 0.31
C TRP A 34 7.16 -17.72 0.76
N LEU A 35 6.58 -16.55 1.00
CA LEU A 35 7.29 -15.39 1.53
C LEU A 35 7.17 -15.32 3.05
N LYS A 36 8.30 -15.04 3.71
CA LYS A 36 8.36 -14.90 5.17
C LYS A 36 7.42 -13.80 5.64
N THR A 37 6.59 -14.13 6.62
CA THR A 37 5.68 -13.20 7.29
C THR A 37 6.01 -13.19 8.77
N HIS A 38 6.19 -12.01 9.35
CA HIS A 38 6.40 -11.83 10.78
C HIS A 38 5.06 -11.58 11.48
N GLN A 39 4.81 -12.29 12.57
CA GLN A 39 3.65 -12.07 13.42
C GLN A 39 4.12 -11.41 14.72
N PRO A 40 3.82 -10.12 14.92
CA PRO A 40 4.15 -9.42 16.16
C PRO A 40 3.38 -10.01 17.35
N GLU A 41 3.97 -9.97 18.53
CA GLU A 41 3.32 -10.39 19.79
C GLU A 41 2.24 -9.40 20.27
N THR A 42 2.20 -8.21 19.68
CA THR A 42 1.23 -7.15 20.00
C THR A 42 0.27 -6.90 18.84
N PRO A 43 -0.95 -6.40 19.10
CA PRO A 43 -1.88 -6.04 18.03
C PRO A 43 -1.32 -4.93 17.14
N VAL A 44 -1.29 -5.15 15.83
CA VAL A 44 -0.79 -4.17 14.84
C VAL A 44 -1.89 -3.80 13.85
N ILE A 45 -2.06 -2.50 13.61
CA ILE A 45 -2.97 -1.96 12.59
C ILE A 45 -2.12 -1.30 11.50
N SER A 46 -2.28 -1.75 10.25
CA SER A 46 -1.59 -1.17 9.10
C SER A 46 -2.53 -0.20 8.36
N VAL A 47 -2.12 1.07 8.22
CA VAL A 47 -2.86 2.08 7.47
C VAL A 47 -2.11 2.38 6.17
N GLY A 48 -2.66 1.93 5.05
CA GLY A 48 -2.07 2.05 3.72
C GLY A 48 -3.03 2.64 2.69
N ASN A 49 -2.58 2.74 1.44
CA ASN A 49 -3.40 3.16 0.30
C ASN A 49 -2.93 2.47 -0.98
N LEU A 50 -3.84 2.31 -1.95
CA LEU A 50 -3.55 1.66 -3.23
C LEU A 50 -2.94 2.62 -4.28
N THR A 51 -3.25 3.91 -4.20
CA THR A 51 -2.78 4.91 -5.17
C THR A 51 -1.55 5.68 -4.66
N ALA A 52 -0.72 6.14 -5.59
CA ALA A 52 0.33 7.10 -5.30
C ALA A 52 -0.29 8.50 -5.17
N GLY A 53 0.09 9.25 -4.14
CA GLY A 53 -0.41 10.61 -3.89
C GLY A 53 -0.95 10.83 -2.47
N GLY A 54 -1.46 12.04 -2.24
CA GLY A 54 -2.03 12.47 -0.96
C GLY A 54 -3.43 11.91 -0.73
N THR A 55 -3.50 10.70 -0.16
CA THR A 55 -4.77 9.99 0.07
C THR A 55 -5.26 10.01 1.50
N GLY A 56 -4.89 11.04 2.26
CA GLY A 56 -5.43 11.26 3.61
C GLY A 56 -4.97 10.24 4.66
N LYS A 57 -3.94 9.42 4.37
CA LYS A 57 -3.38 8.48 5.37
C LYS A 57 -3.01 9.17 6.69
N THR A 58 -2.42 10.37 6.62
CA THR A 58 -1.98 11.12 7.80
C THR A 58 -3.16 11.56 8.69
N PRO A 59 -4.22 12.24 8.18
CA PRO A 59 -5.45 12.47 8.95
C PRO A 59 -6.08 11.20 9.53
N VAL A 60 -6.09 10.10 8.77
CA VAL A 60 -6.69 8.82 9.23
C VAL A 60 -5.89 8.22 10.39
N VAL A 61 -4.56 8.26 10.33
CA VAL A 61 -3.69 7.80 11.43
C VAL A 61 -3.89 8.66 12.68
N ASP A 62 -3.98 9.98 12.55
CA ASP A 62 -4.24 10.88 13.67
C ASP A 62 -5.58 10.58 14.36
N PHE A 63 -6.64 10.38 13.57
CA PHE A 63 -7.94 9.95 14.09
C PHE A 63 -7.85 8.61 14.84
N LEU A 64 -7.20 7.61 14.24
CA LEU A 64 -7.07 6.28 14.83
C LEU A 64 -6.30 6.30 16.16
N VAL A 65 -5.19 7.05 16.22
CA VAL A 65 -4.39 7.20 17.43
C VAL A 65 -5.20 7.83 18.56
N LYS A 66 -5.95 8.89 18.27
CA LYS A 66 -6.84 9.55 19.25
C LYS A 66 -7.90 8.59 19.77
N GLU A 67 -8.50 7.79 18.89
CA GLU A 67 -9.52 6.82 19.29
C GLU A 67 -8.96 5.71 20.18
N ILE A 68 -7.75 5.20 19.87
CA ILE A 68 -7.07 4.22 20.71
C ILE A 68 -6.72 4.80 22.09
N GLN A 69 -6.28 6.06 22.14
CA GLN A 69 -6.00 6.76 23.39
C GLN A 69 -7.27 6.98 24.23
N ASN A 70 -8.41 7.30 23.60
CA ASN A 70 -9.71 7.41 24.28
C ASN A 70 -10.14 6.09 24.94
N GLN A 71 -9.77 4.96 24.35
CA GLN A 71 -9.97 3.63 24.94
C GLN A 71 -8.95 3.29 26.05
N LYS A 72 -8.16 4.27 26.52
CA LYS A 72 -7.10 4.12 27.52
C LYS A 72 -6.00 3.12 27.12
N LYS A 73 -5.83 2.87 25.83
CA LYS A 73 -4.73 2.05 25.28
C LYS A 73 -3.58 2.97 24.87
N ARG A 74 -2.36 2.42 24.86
CA ARG A 74 -1.15 3.15 24.48
C ARG A 74 -0.71 2.70 23.08
N PRO A 75 -0.94 3.50 22.03
CA PRO A 75 -0.27 3.27 20.76
C PRO A 75 1.23 3.52 20.94
N ALA A 76 2.05 2.75 20.24
CA ALA A 76 3.51 2.93 20.22
C ALA A 76 3.91 4.16 19.40
#